data_AF-A0AAU5NUS1-F1
#
_entry.id   AF-A0AAU5NUS1-F1
#
_cell.length_a   1.000
_cell.length_b   1.000
_cell.length_c   1.000
_cell.angle_alpha   90.00
_cell.angle_beta   90.00
_cell.angle_gamma   90.00
#
_symmetry.space_group_name_H-M   'P 1'
#
loop_
_entity.id
_entity.type
_entity.pdbx_description
1 polymer ?
#
loop_
_entity_poly.entity_id
_entity_poly.type
_entity_poly.pdbx_seq_one_letter_code
_entity_poly.pdbx_strand_id
1 'polypeptide(L)' 'MQPEPSLTPQERAVRDVLACFDASARIRVARDSLLTASRVGPREEEHAFADLQQAIMRLHTASHPR' A
#
# COMPACT_ATOMS: atom_id res chain seq x y z
N MET A 1 20.53 3.85 -21.94
CA MET A 1 19.58 3.49 -20.86
C MET A 1 20.40 3.40 -19.58
N GLN A 2 20.26 4.38 -18.67
CA GLN A 2 20.92 4.26 -17.37
C GLN A 2 20.26 3.11 -16.59
N PRO A 3 21.04 2.23 -15.95
CA PRO A 3 20.45 1.21 -15.08
C PRO A 3 19.74 1.95 -13.94
N GLU A 4 18.45 1.67 -13.75
CA GLU A 4 17.71 2.13 -12.57
C GLU A 4 18.55 1.78 -11.33
N PRO A 5 18.77 2.73 -10.40
CA PRO A 5 19.52 2.43 -9.19
C PRO A 5 18.85 1.25 -8.50
N SER A 6 19.61 0.19 -8.27
CA SER A 6 19.13 -1.01 -7.60
C SER A 6 18.75 -0.66 -6.17
N LEU A 7 17.47 -0.40 -5.94
CA LEU A 7 16.93 -0.09 -4.62
C LEU A 7 17.30 -1.20 -3.65
N THR A 8 17.73 -0.82 -2.45
CA THR A 8 17.91 -1.75 -1.35
C THR A 8 16.58 -2.47 -1.04
N PRO A 9 16.61 -3.66 -0.43
CA PRO A 9 15.40 -4.35 0.02
C PRO A 9 14.51 -3.47 0.91
N GLN A 10 15.11 -2.63 1.73
CA GLN A 10 14.41 -1.66 2.58
C GLN A 10 13.71 -0.58 1.75
N GLU A 11 14.40 0.05 0.79
CA GLU A 11 13.80 1.09 -0.05
C GLU A 11 12.66 0.55 -0.92
N ARG A 12 12.76 -0.70 -1.39
CA ARG A 12 11.64 -1.39 -2.06
C ARG A 12 10.45 -1.58 -1.12
N ALA A 13 10.69 -2.08 0.10
CA ALA A 13 9.62 -2.27 1.07
C ALA A 13 8.95 -0.93 1.47
N VAL A 14 9.72 0.17 1.55
CA VAL A 14 9.17 1.51 1.77
C VAL A 14 8.29 1.95 0.61
N ARG A 15 8.71 1.76 -0.65
CA ARG A 15 7.88 2.09 -1.82
C ARG A 15 6.57 1.28 -1.82
N ASP A 16 6.63 0.00 -1.48
CA ASP A 16 5.44 -0.86 -1.39
C ASP A 16 4.47 -0.37 -0.31
N VAL A 17 4.96 -0.01 0.88
CA VAL A 17 4.13 0.57 1.95
C VAL A 17 3.47 1.86 1.50
N LEU A 18 4.20 2.76 0.83
CA LEU A 18 3.65 4.02 0.33
C LEU A 18 2.55 3.79 -0.73
N ALA A 19 2.75 2.83 -1.63
CA ALA A 19 1.76 2.48 -2.64
C ALA A 19 0.49 1.89 -2.01
N CYS A 20 0.62 0.95 -1.07
CA CYS A 20 -0.52 0.38 -0.34
C CYS A 20 -1.24 1.44 0.52
N PHE A 21 -0.50 2.37 1.12
CA PHE A 21 -1.08 3.45 1.91
C PHE A 21 -1.94 4.37 1.05
N ASP A 22 -1.41 4.86 -0.07
CA ASP A 22 -2.13 5.71 -1.02
C ASP A 22 -3.38 5.01 -1.58
N ALA A 23 -3.26 3.72 -1.95
CA ALA A 23 -4.40 2.92 -2.37
C ALA A 23 -5.48 2.81 -1.28
N SER A 24 -5.10 2.50 -0.04
CA SER A 24 -6.05 2.41 1.08
C SER A 24 -6.73 3.76 1.38
N ALA A 25 -5.99 4.87 1.29
CA ALA A 25 -6.51 6.20 1.52
C ALA A 25 -7.53 6.59 0.44
N ARG A 26 -7.23 6.29 -0.84
CA ARG A 26 -8.17 6.52 -1.94
C ARG A 26 -9.45 5.70 -1.79
N ILE A 27 -9.35 4.44 -1.39
CA ILE A 27 -10.53 3.59 -1.18
C ILE A 27 -11.40 4.12 -0.04
N ARG A 28 -10.80 4.57 1.07
CA ARG A 28 -11.54 5.22 2.17
C ARG A 28 -12.26 6.48 1.71
N VAL A 29 -11.59 7.35 0.96
CA VAL A 29 -12.19 8.56 0.38
C VAL A 29 -13.32 8.21 -0.60
N ALA A 30 -13.14 7.18 -1.43
CA ALA A 30 -14.13 6.74 -2.40
C ALA A 30 -15.36 6.10 -1.72
N ARG A 31 -15.19 5.34 -0.64
CA ARG A 31 -16.29 4.85 0.20
C ARG A 31 -17.10 5.99 0.82
N ASP A 32 -16.40 7.00 1.34
CA ASP A 32 -17.02 8.18 1.95
C ASP A 32 -17.63 9.14 0.91
N SER A 33 -17.44 8.86 -0.39
CA SER A 33 -18.01 9.64 -1.48
C SER A 33 -19.54 9.51 -1.54
N LEU A 34 -20.19 10.65 -1.78
CA LEU A 34 -21.63 10.75 -2.00
C LEU A 34 -22.04 10.25 -3.39
N LEU A 35 -21.09 10.09 -4.31
CA LEU A 35 -21.34 9.58 -5.66
C LEU A 35 -21.44 8.06 -5.64
N THR A 36 -22.63 7.52 -5.89
CA THR A 36 -22.90 6.07 -5.87
C THR A 36 -22.01 5.29 -6.84
N ALA A 37 -21.65 5.88 -7.98
CA ALA A 37 -20.74 5.30 -8.97
C ALA A 37 -19.28 5.18 -8.50
N SER A 38 -18.91 5.90 -7.44
CA SER A 38 -17.55 5.93 -6.88
C SER A 38 -17.45 5.19 -5.54
N ARG A 39 -18.58 4.68 -5.02
CA ARG A 39 -18.64 4.03 -3.71
C ARG A 39 -18.01 2.65 -3.80
N VAL A 40 -16.86 2.52 -3.17
CA VAL A 40 -16.16 1.25 -3.02
C VAL A 40 -16.84 0.43 -1.91
N GLY A 41 -16.94 -0.88 -2.09
CA GLY A 41 -17.58 -1.77 -1.13
C GLY A 41 -16.70 -1.99 0.12
N PRO A 42 -17.29 -2.46 1.24
CA PRO A 42 -16.56 -2.74 2.47
C PRO A 42 -15.47 -3.80 2.27
N ARG A 43 -15.69 -4.76 1.36
CA ARG A 43 -14.74 -5.85 1.07
C ARG A 43 -13.46 -5.34 0.41
N GLU A 44 -13.57 -4.38 -0.50
CA GLU A 44 -12.44 -3.76 -1.17
C GLU A 44 -11.62 -2.88 -0.23
N GLU A 45 -12.27 -2.22 0.75
CA GLU A 45 -11.56 -1.52 1.83
C GLU A 45 -10.79 -2.49 2.74
N GLU A 46 -11.43 -3.57 3.17
CA GLU A 46 -10.78 -4.61 3.98
C GLU A 46 -9.58 -5.21 3.26
N HIS A 47 -9.70 -5.46 1.96
CA HIS A 47 -8.63 -5.98 1.14
C HIS A 47 -7.44 -5.00 1.06
N ALA A 48 -7.69 -3.73 0.75
CA ALA A 48 -6.63 -2.73 0.67
C ALA A 48 -5.96 -2.47 2.03
N PHE A 49 -6.71 -2.57 3.13
CA PHE A 49 -6.14 -2.48 4.47
C PHE A 49 -5.26 -3.70 4.79
N ALA A 50 -5.69 -4.91 4.44
CA ALA A 50 -4.89 -6.12 4.61
C ALA A 50 -3.58 -6.05 3.81
N ASP A 51 -3.62 -5.54 2.58
CA ASP A 51 -2.43 -5.34 1.74
C ASP A 51 -1.44 -4.36 2.39
N LEU A 52 -1.92 -3.25 2.97
CA LEU A 52 -1.09 -2.32 3.73
C LEU A 52 -0.44 -2.99 4.95
N GLN A 53 -1.19 -3.80 5.70
CA GLN A 53 -0.63 -4.54 6.84
C GLN A 53 0.49 -5.51 6.40
N GLN A 54 0.29 -6.21 5.28
CA GLN A 54 1.32 -7.10 4.72
C GLN A 54 2.57 -6.34 4.28
N ALA A 55 2.42 -5.18 3.64
CA ALA A 55 3.54 -4.34 3.24
C ALA A 55 4.35 -3.85 4.44
N ILE A 56 3.68 -3.43 5.52
CA ILE A 56 4.33 -3.00 6.77
C ILE A 56 5.10 -4.16 7.41
N MET A 57 4.51 -5.36 7.44
CA MET A 57 5.20 -6.55 7.96
C MET A 57 6.47 -6.87 7.16
N ARG A 58 6.42 -6.77 5.83
CA ARG A 58 7.60 -6.93 4.97
C ARG A 58 8.65 -5.86 5.24
N LEU A 59 8.25 -4.61 5.44
CA LEU A 59 9.18 -3.53 5.83
C LEU A 59 9.87 -3.84 7.16
N HIS A 60 9.15 -4.33 8.17
CA HIS A 60 9.76 -4.74 9.44
C HIS A 60 10.81 -5.83 9.23
N THR A 61 10.52 -6.86 8.43
CA THR A 61 11.50 -7.91 8.13
C THR A 61 12.72 -7.39 7.35
N ALA A 62 12.52 -6.45 6.43
CA ALA A 62 13.60 -5.84 5.65
C ALA A 62 14.46 -4.87 6.48
N SER A 63 13.88 -4.27 7.53
CA SER A 63 14.55 -3.31 8.42
C SER A 63 15.31 -3.99 9.57
N HIS A 64 14.96 -5.24 9.89
CA HIS A 64 15.65 -6.07 10.88
C HIS A 64 16.06 -7.41 10.26
N PRO A 65 17.04 -7.43 9.35
CA PRO A 65 17.64 -8.68 8.90
C PRO A 65 18.35 -9.32 10.09
N ARG A 66 17.98 -10.57 10.40
CA ARG A 66 18.72 -11.39 11.38
C ARG A 66 20.12 -11.72 10.88
#